data_AF-A0AAU7JHN4-F1
#
_entry.id   AF-A0AAU7JHN4-F1
#
_cell.length_a   1.000
_cell.length_b   1.000
_cell.length_c   1.000
_cell.angle_alpha   90.00
_cell.angle_beta   90.00
_cell.angle_gamma   90.00
#
_symmetry.space_group_name_H-M   'P 1'
#
loop_
_entity.id
_entity.type
_entity.pdbx_description
1 polymer ?
#
loop_
_entity_poly.entity_id
_entity_poly.type
_entity_poly.pdbx_seq_one_letter_code
_entity_poly.pdbx_strand_id
1 'polypeptide(L)'
;MSVARLTLSSLFAILLTHGASAMDAVGYESLTKDTVKELVAGSFPDVAKSLSRLEKAMTLGIEACEEYAKANPADAVLIAHAVKATPGMKAMKPDELEAQWGDEGVAGDAIGRPLKDMDQFSMTRNYIDLIVHPARAYDYIVSWKASGDKQELEQAKGELIEVLEHLKKIKAKS
;
A
#
# COMPACT_ATOMS: atom_id res chain seq x y z
N MET A 1 -27.05 44.61 50.13
CA MET A 1 -27.35 43.88 48.87
C MET A 1 -26.03 43.71 48.13
N SER A 2 -25.49 42.49 48.08
CA SER A 2 -24.18 42.20 47.47
C SER A 2 -24.40 41.59 46.10
N VAL A 3 -23.78 42.15 45.06
CA VAL A 3 -23.85 41.66 43.68
C VAL A 3 -22.60 40.83 43.43
N ALA A 4 -22.75 39.51 43.37
CA ALA A 4 -21.66 38.60 43.02
C ALA A 4 -21.45 38.62 41.49
N ARG A 5 -20.25 39.01 41.06
CA ARG A 5 -19.79 38.90 39.67
C ARG A 5 -19.28 37.48 39.43
N LEU A 6 -19.96 36.71 38.58
CA LEU A 6 -19.39 35.50 37.99
C LEU A 6 -18.44 35.90 36.86
N THR A 7 -17.16 35.59 37.03
CA THR A 7 -16.16 35.65 35.96
C THR A 7 -16.29 34.40 35.10
N LEU A 8 -16.55 34.60 33.81
CA LEU A 8 -16.62 33.56 32.80
C LEU A 8 -15.18 33.12 32.46
N SER A 9 -14.76 31.95 32.97
CA SER A 9 -13.48 31.35 32.61
C SER A 9 -13.55 30.80 31.19
N SER A 10 -12.81 31.44 30.27
CA SER A 10 -12.60 30.96 28.91
C SER A 10 -11.99 29.56 28.91
N LEU A 11 -12.77 28.57 28.50
CA LEU A 11 -12.31 27.20 28.30
C LEU A 11 -11.41 27.17 27.05
N PHE A 12 -10.12 26.94 27.27
CA PHE A 12 -9.10 26.81 26.24
C PHE A 12 -9.34 25.49 25.48
N ALA A 13 -10.02 25.56 24.34
CA ALA A 13 -10.15 24.42 23.44
C ALA A 13 -8.80 24.21 22.72
N ILE A 14 -7.98 23.30 23.25
CA ILE A 14 -6.84 22.75 22.52
C ILE A 14 -7.42 21.89 21.39
N LEU A 15 -7.62 22.49 20.22
CA LEU A 15 -7.75 21.72 18.99
C LEU A 15 -6.41 21.02 18.75
N LEU A 16 -6.33 19.75 19.16
CA LEU A 16 -5.37 18.81 18.59
C LEU A 16 -5.76 18.61 17.12
N THR A 17 -5.28 19.50 16.26
CA THR A 17 -5.18 19.26 14.82
C THR A 17 -4.27 18.05 14.67
N HIS A 18 -4.87 16.86 14.59
CA HIS A 18 -4.19 15.68 14.11
C HIS A 18 -3.79 16.04 12.68
N GLY A 19 -2.52 16.38 12.50
CA GLY A 19 -1.97 16.69 11.21
C GLY A 19 -2.35 15.55 10.27
N ALA A 20 -2.75 15.90 9.05
CA ALA A 20 -2.69 14.96 7.95
C ALA A 20 -1.28 14.37 7.99
N SER A 21 -1.14 13.11 8.43
CA SER A 21 0.06 12.39 8.05
C SER A 21 0.01 12.37 6.54
N ALA A 22 1.11 12.78 5.95
CA ALA A 22 1.37 12.46 4.56
C ALA A 22 2.13 11.14 4.60
N MET A 23 1.68 10.17 3.80
CA MET A 23 2.40 8.95 3.49
C MET A 23 3.92 9.17 3.50
N ASP A 24 4.67 8.31 4.20
CA ASP A 24 6.13 8.25 4.10
C ASP A 24 6.58 7.66 2.75
N ALA A 25 6.37 8.43 1.68
CA ALA A 25 6.71 8.04 0.32
C ALA A 25 8.22 7.82 0.14
N VAL A 26 9.06 8.53 0.90
CA VAL A 26 10.52 8.36 0.85
C VAL A 26 10.94 7.05 1.50
N GLY A 27 10.39 6.73 2.67
CA GLY A 27 10.60 5.44 3.34
C GLY A 27 10.12 4.27 2.50
N TYR A 28 8.91 4.37 1.93
CA TYR A 28 8.35 3.37 1.02
C TYR A 28 9.28 3.14 -0.19
N GLU A 29 9.70 4.22 -0.86
CA GLU A 29 10.59 4.17 -2.02
C GLU A 29 11.94 3.51 -1.68
N SER A 30 12.50 3.83 -0.52
CA SER A 30 13.77 3.26 -0.05
C SER A 30 13.65 1.75 0.20
N LEU A 31 12.63 1.31 0.93
CA LEU A 31 12.40 -0.11 1.23
C LEU A 31 12.26 -0.94 -0.05
N THR A 32 11.51 -0.41 -1.02
CA THR A 32 11.27 -1.05 -2.31
C THR A 32 12.57 -1.11 -3.13
N LYS A 33 13.28 0.01 -3.28
CA LYS A 33 14.54 0.08 -4.03
C LYS A 33 15.64 -0.80 -3.47
N ASP A 34 15.74 -0.91 -2.14
CA ASP A 34 16.74 -1.79 -1.53
C ASP A 34 16.47 -3.26 -1.82
N THR A 35 15.20 -3.66 -1.90
CA THR A 35 14.83 -5.03 -2.30
C THR A 35 15.07 -5.25 -3.79
N VAL A 36 14.81 -4.27 -4.65
CA VAL A 36 15.17 -4.32 -6.08
C VAL A 36 16.68 -4.51 -6.30
N LYS A 37 17.53 -3.82 -5.53
CA LYS A 37 18.99 -3.99 -5.63
C LYS A 37 19.43 -5.43 -5.35
N GLU A 38 18.81 -6.08 -4.37
CA GLU A 38 19.10 -7.49 -4.04
C GLU A 38 18.64 -8.43 -5.16
N LEU A 39 17.46 -8.18 -5.72
CA LEU A 39 16.94 -8.92 -6.88
C LEU A 39 17.86 -8.79 -8.09
N VAL A 40 18.31 -7.59 -8.42
CA VAL A 40 19.25 -7.34 -9.52
C VAL A 40 20.60 -8.01 -9.28
N ALA A 41 21.08 -8.01 -8.03
CA ALA A 41 22.31 -8.71 -7.67
C ALA A 41 22.16 -10.24 -7.75
N GLY A 42 20.92 -10.77 -7.79
CA GLY A 42 20.64 -12.20 -7.73
C GLY A 42 21.14 -12.85 -6.43
N SER A 43 21.36 -12.04 -5.38
CA SER A 43 21.92 -12.47 -4.11
C SER A 43 21.20 -11.76 -2.97
N PHE A 44 20.77 -12.55 -2.00
CA PHE A 44 20.10 -12.08 -0.79
C PHE A 44 21.01 -12.36 0.40
N PRO A 45 21.68 -11.32 0.96
CA PRO A 45 22.47 -11.50 2.18
C PRO A 45 21.61 -12.03 3.34
N ASP A 46 20.36 -11.60 3.39
CA ASP A 46 19.35 -12.06 4.35
C ASP A 46 17.95 -11.95 3.74
N VAL A 47 17.44 -13.07 3.22
CA VAL A 47 16.09 -13.13 2.61
C VAL A 47 15.00 -12.72 3.61
N ALA A 48 15.14 -13.05 4.90
CA ALA A 48 14.13 -12.71 5.89
C ALA A 48 14.04 -11.19 6.10
N LYS A 49 15.19 -10.50 6.03
CA LYS A 49 15.23 -9.03 6.06
C LYS A 49 14.56 -8.41 4.83
N SER A 50 14.73 -9.01 3.64
CA SER A 50 14.08 -8.54 2.41
C SER A 50 12.56 -8.69 2.49
N LEU A 51 12.08 -9.85 2.93
CA LEU A 51 10.67 -10.10 3.17
C LEU A 51 10.08 -9.12 4.20
N SER A 52 10.81 -8.85 5.29
CA SER A 52 10.40 -7.85 6.29
C SER A 52 10.34 -6.42 5.73
N ARG A 53 11.17 -6.06 4.74
CA ARG A 53 11.06 -4.76 4.06
C ARG A 53 9.80 -4.64 3.24
N LEU A 54 9.40 -5.71 2.53
CA LEU A 54 8.15 -5.73 1.77
C LEU A 54 6.94 -5.63 2.70
N GLU A 55 6.99 -6.28 3.87
CA GLU A 55 5.94 -6.14 4.89
C GLU A 55 5.81 -4.69 5.39
N LYS A 56 6.95 -4.03 5.66
CA LYS A 56 6.93 -2.61 6.03
C LYS A 56 6.42 -1.73 4.89
N ALA A 57 6.77 -2.03 3.64
CA ALA A 57 6.23 -1.31 2.48
C ALA A 57 4.70 -1.46 2.42
N MET A 58 4.16 -2.67 2.60
CA MET A 58 2.71 -2.89 2.68
C MET A 58 2.05 -2.12 3.82
N THR A 59 2.68 -2.03 5.00
CA THR A 59 2.17 -1.19 6.10
C THR A 59 2.08 0.28 5.70
N LEU A 60 3.13 0.83 5.10
CA LEU A 60 3.13 2.21 4.60
C LEU A 60 2.10 2.40 3.46
N GLY A 61 1.89 1.38 2.61
CA GLY A 61 0.87 1.38 1.58
C GLY A 61 -0.56 1.39 2.14
N ILE A 62 -0.80 0.66 3.24
CA ILE A 62 -2.08 0.72 3.98
C ILE A 62 -2.31 2.13 4.53
N GLU A 63 -1.32 2.74 5.18
CA GLU A 63 -1.42 4.10 5.70
C GLU A 63 -1.76 5.10 4.57
N ALA A 64 -1.05 5.00 3.45
CA ALA A 64 -1.30 5.81 2.26
C ALA A 64 -2.73 5.64 1.71
N CYS A 65 -3.20 4.41 1.64
CA CYS A 65 -4.57 4.06 1.26
C CYS A 65 -5.59 4.72 2.20
N GLU A 66 -5.43 4.56 3.50
CA GLU A 66 -6.34 5.12 4.50
C GLU A 66 -6.39 6.66 4.48
N GLU A 67 -5.26 7.31 4.26
CA GLU A 67 -5.17 8.76 4.07
C GLU A 67 -5.90 9.20 2.80
N TYR A 68 -5.63 8.54 1.67
CA TYR A 68 -6.29 8.85 0.40
C TYR A 68 -7.81 8.66 0.49
N ALA A 69 -8.27 7.59 1.12
CA ALA A 69 -9.69 7.32 1.34
C ALA A 69 -10.40 8.39 2.18
N LYS A 70 -9.72 8.95 3.20
CA LYS A 70 -10.25 10.07 4.01
C LYS A 70 -10.44 11.33 3.18
N ALA A 71 -9.50 11.61 2.27
CA ALA A 71 -9.56 12.77 1.37
C ALA A 71 -10.50 12.55 0.18
N ASN A 72 -10.76 11.29 -0.22
CA ASN A 72 -11.52 10.91 -1.40
C ASN A 72 -12.64 9.91 -1.06
N PRO A 73 -13.76 10.38 -0.48
CA PRO A 73 -14.84 9.51 -0.02
C PRO A 73 -15.46 8.62 -1.12
N ALA A 74 -15.36 9.04 -2.39
CA ALA A 74 -15.84 8.24 -3.53
C ALA A 74 -15.06 6.91 -3.67
N ASP A 75 -13.77 6.91 -3.32
CA ASP A 75 -12.90 5.75 -3.45
C ASP A 75 -12.82 4.92 -2.17
N ALA A 76 -13.28 5.47 -1.05
CA ALA A 76 -13.09 4.91 0.29
C ALA A 76 -13.58 3.47 0.44
N VAL A 77 -14.69 3.09 -0.21
CA VAL A 77 -15.24 1.72 -0.13
C VAL A 77 -14.30 0.69 -0.75
N LEU A 78 -13.77 0.97 -1.94
CA LEU A 78 -12.85 0.05 -2.63
C LEU A 78 -11.51 -0.02 -1.90
N ILE A 79 -11.00 1.12 -1.42
CA ILE A 79 -9.75 1.15 -0.67
C ILE A 79 -9.87 0.41 0.66
N ALA A 80 -10.95 0.62 1.41
CA ALA A 80 -11.20 -0.11 2.64
C ALA A 80 -11.32 -1.62 2.38
N HIS A 81 -11.86 -2.00 1.22
CA HIS A 81 -11.89 -3.40 0.80
C HIS A 81 -10.48 -3.96 0.56
N ALA A 82 -9.61 -3.23 -0.16
CA ALA A 82 -8.22 -3.61 -0.38
C ALA A 82 -7.42 -3.72 0.93
N VAL A 83 -7.48 -2.68 1.78
CA VAL A 83 -6.80 -2.66 3.10
C VAL A 83 -7.24 -3.84 3.98
N LYS A 84 -8.53 -4.15 3.99
CA LYS A 84 -9.06 -5.30 4.75
C LYS A 84 -8.54 -6.64 4.22
N ALA A 85 -8.30 -6.74 2.91
CA ALA A 85 -7.81 -7.96 2.28
C ALA A 85 -6.29 -8.16 2.45
N THR A 86 -5.50 -7.11 2.71
CA THR A 86 -4.03 -7.16 2.81
C THR A 86 -3.47 -8.32 3.65
N PRO A 87 -3.99 -8.64 4.85
CA PRO A 87 -3.45 -9.74 5.64
C PRO A 87 -3.54 -11.10 4.93
N GLY A 88 -4.56 -11.29 4.08
CA GLY A 88 -4.74 -12.51 3.29
C GLY A 88 -3.97 -12.53 1.98
N MET A 89 -3.51 -11.38 1.48
CA MET A 89 -2.82 -11.28 0.19
C MET A 89 -1.53 -12.12 0.16
N LYS A 90 -0.71 -12.06 1.22
CA LYS A 90 0.55 -12.84 1.34
C LYS A 90 0.36 -14.36 1.53
N ALA A 91 -0.89 -14.81 1.58
CA ALA A 91 -1.23 -16.23 1.67
C ALA A 91 -1.81 -16.75 0.35
N MET A 92 -2.07 -15.86 -0.61
CA MET A 92 -2.53 -16.21 -1.94
C MET A 92 -1.33 -16.56 -2.81
N LYS A 93 -1.51 -17.46 -3.77
CA LYS A 93 -0.51 -17.62 -4.82
C LYS A 93 -0.50 -16.37 -5.72
N PRO A 94 0.61 -16.06 -6.40
CA PRO A 94 0.68 -14.90 -7.29
C PRO A 94 -0.46 -14.84 -8.32
N ASP A 95 -0.80 -15.97 -8.96
CA ASP A 95 -1.91 -16.04 -9.92
C ASP A 95 -3.29 -15.80 -9.28
N GLU A 96 -3.47 -16.22 -8.02
CA GLU A 96 -4.70 -15.97 -7.27
C GLU A 96 -4.79 -14.48 -6.89
N LEU A 97 -3.67 -13.87 -6.52
CA LEU A 97 -3.62 -12.44 -6.23
C LEU A 97 -3.88 -11.62 -7.50
N GLU A 98 -3.29 -11.98 -8.64
CA GLU A 98 -3.53 -11.34 -9.93
C GLU A 98 -5.01 -11.45 -10.34
N ALA A 99 -5.60 -12.64 -10.20
CA ALA A 99 -7.01 -12.85 -10.51
C ALA A 99 -7.97 -12.03 -9.62
N GLN A 100 -7.56 -11.68 -8.39
CA GLN A 100 -8.36 -10.87 -7.47
C GLN A 100 -8.08 -9.37 -7.64
N TRP A 101 -6.83 -8.97 -7.71
CA TRP A 101 -6.38 -7.59 -7.52
C TRP A 101 -5.56 -7.03 -8.70
N GLY A 102 -5.19 -7.86 -9.67
CA GLY A 102 -4.51 -7.44 -10.90
C GLY A 102 -5.39 -6.58 -11.81
N ASP A 103 -4.95 -6.36 -13.04
CA ASP A 103 -5.62 -5.45 -13.99
C ASP A 103 -7.05 -5.89 -14.31
N GLU A 104 -7.25 -7.20 -14.50
CA GLU A 104 -8.56 -7.81 -14.73
C GLU A 104 -9.19 -8.38 -13.44
N GLY A 105 -8.71 -7.92 -12.29
CA GLY A 105 -9.06 -8.46 -10.98
C GLY A 105 -10.55 -8.33 -10.62
N VAL A 106 -11.09 -9.34 -9.95
CA VAL A 106 -12.52 -9.40 -9.58
C VAL A 106 -12.84 -8.93 -8.15
N ALA A 107 -11.85 -8.53 -7.35
CA ALA A 107 -12.07 -8.18 -5.94
C ALA A 107 -13.05 -7.02 -5.75
N GLY A 108 -13.16 -6.13 -6.74
CA GLY A 108 -14.09 -5.01 -6.74
C GLY A 108 -15.53 -5.37 -7.15
N ASP A 109 -15.77 -6.53 -7.75
CA ASP A 109 -17.06 -6.85 -8.39
C ASP A 109 -18.20 -6.93 -7.37
N ALA A 110 -17.96 -7.60 -6.23
CA ALA A 110 -18.99 -7.82 -5.20
C ALA A 110 -19.43 -6.51 -4.50
N ILE A 111 -18.63 -5.45 -4.58
CA ILE A 111 -18.93 -4.13 -4.01
C ILE A 111 -19.36 -3.11 -5.08
N GLY A 112 -19.59 -3.55 -6.32
CA GLY A 112 -19.99 -2.68 -7.42
C GLY A 112 -18.92 -1.69 -7.87
N ARG A 113 -17.64 -2.05 -7.68
CA ARG A 113 -16.46 -1.26 -8.09
C ARG A 113 -15.46 -2.14 -8.87
N PRO A 114 -15.83 -2.70 -10.03
CA PRO A 114 -14.95 -3.59 -10.79
C PRO A 114 -13.60 -2.92 -11.10
N LEU A 115 -12.50 -3.64 -10.86
CA LEU A 115 -11.15 -3.10 -11.09
C LEU A 115 -10.86 -2.92 -12.58
N LYS A 116 -11.31 -3.87 -13.42
CA LYS A 116 -11.19 -3.85 -14.88
C LYS A 116 -11.83 -2.63 -15.57
N ASP A 117 -12.77 -1.97 -14.91
CA ASP A 117 -13.43 -0.77 -15.44
C ASP A 117 -12.64 0.51 -15.10
N MET A 118 -11.57 0.38 -14.32
CA MET A 118 -10.72 1.48 -13.88
C MET A 118 -9.48 1.60 -14.76
N ASP A 119 -9.04 2.83 -15.00
CA ASP A 119 -7.70 3.05 -15.55
C ASP A 119 -6.66 2.50 -14.56
N GLN A 120 -5.72 1.68 -15.04
CA GLN A 120 -4.66 1.06 -14.22
C GLN A 120 -3.82 2.10 -13.45
N PHE A 121 -3.72 3.33 -13.97
CA PHE A 121 -3.02 4.44 -13.32
C PHE A 121 -3.97 5.48 -12.72
N SER A 122 -5.26 5.15 -12.55
CA SER A 122 -6.17 5.92 -11.71
C SER A 122 -5.60 6.06 -10.30
N MET A 123 -5.92 7.15 -9.60
CA MET A 123 -5.37 7.37 -8.26
C MET A 123 -5.73 6.24 -7.31
N THR A 124 -6.98 5.78 -7.36
CA THR A 124 -7.46 4.64 -6.58
C THR A 124 -6.64 3.38 -6.82
N ARG A 125 -6.35 3.02 -8.09
CA ARG A 125 -5.47 1.89 -8.43
C ARG A 125 -4.06 2.12 -7.92
N ASN A 126 -3.45 3.27 -8.21
CA ASN A 126 -2.09 3.56 -7.75
C ASN A 126 -1.92 3.36 -6.24
N TYR A 127 -2.90 3.75 -5.42
CA TYR A 127 -2.84 3.54 -3.97
C TYR A 127 -3.02 2.07 -3.57
N ILE A 128 -3.98 1.35 -4.17
CA ILE A 128 -4.18 -0.09 -3.92
C ILE A 128 -2.92 -0.88 -4.30
N ASP A 129 -2.27 -0.49 -5.39
CA ASP A 129 -1.09 -1.15 -5.93
C ASP A 129 0.18 -0.94 -5.07
N LEU A 130 0.16 0.04 -4.15
CA LEU A 130 1.17 0.13 -3.06
C LEU A 130 1.10 -1.03 -2.06
N ILE A 131 0.06 -1.86 -2.12
CA ILE A 131 -0.12 -3.03 -1.27
C ILE A 131 0.01 -4.31 -2.11
N VAL A 132 -0.64 -4.34 -3.27
CA VAL A 132 -0.75 -5.53 -4.12
C VAL A 132 0.63 -5.96 -4.64
N HIS A 133 1.39 -5.07 -5.27
CA HIS A 133 2.68 -5.44 -5.85
C HIS A 133 3.71 -5.90 -4.80
N PRO A 134 3.89 -5.24 -3.63
CA PRO A 134 4.75 -5.79 -2.58
C PRO A 134 4.31 -7.15 -2.06
N ALA A 135 3.00 -7.43 -2.03
CA ALA A 135 2.49 -8.76 -1.65
C ALA A 135 2.86 -9.82 -2.70
N ARG A 136 2.70 -9.54 -4.00
CA ARG A 136 3.13 -10.45 -5.08
C ARG A 136 4.62 -10.70 -5.04
N ALA A 137 5.41 -9.63 -4.91
CA ALA A 137 6.86 -9.74 -4.80
C ALA A 137 7.28 -10.59 -3.58
N TYR A 138 6.58 -10.47 -2.46
CA TYR A 138 6.80 -11.29 -1.28
C TYR A 138 6.63 -12.77 -1.61
N ASP A 139 5.51 -13.15 -2.23
CA ASP A 139 5.20 -14.54 -2.56
C ASP A 139 6.14 -15.11 -3.63
N TYR A 140 6.52 -14.30 -4.61
CA TYR A 140 7.54 -14.68 -5.60
C TYR A 140 8.90 -14.96 -4.93
N ILE A 141 9.34 -14.14 -3.98
CA ILE A 141 10.60 -14.39 -3.23
C ILE A 141 10.49 -15.65 -2.35
N VAL A 142 9.33 -15.89 -1.74
CA VAL A 142 9.07 -17.12 -0.96
C VAL A 142 9.07 -18.35 -1.87
N SER A 143 8.43 -18.28 -3.03
CA SER A 143 8.38 -19.35 -4.03
C SER A 143 9.79 -19.67 -4.53
N TRP A 144 10.56 -18.66 -4.93
CA TRP A 144 11.97 -18.81 -5.31
C TRP A 144 12.79 -19.53 -4.23
N LYS A 145 12.63 -19.15 -2.96
CA LYS A 145 13.37 -19.78 -1.87
C LYS A 145 13.08 -21.28 -1.75
N ALA A 146 11.86 -21.71 -2.10
CA ALA A 146 11.45 -23.10 -2.06
C ALA A 146 11.85 -23.88 -3.32
N SER A 147 11.74 -23.27 -4.51
CA SER A 147 11.92 -23.94 -5.80
C SER A 147 13.32 -23.77 -6.42
N GLY A 148 14.01 -22.67 -6.10
CA GLY A 148 15.23 -22.23 -6.77
C GLY A 148 14.99 -21.62 -8.16
N ASP A 149 13.74 -21.44 -8.59
CA ASP A 149 13.40 -20.92 -9.92
C ASP A 149 13.68 -19.42 -10.03
N LYS A 150 14.67 -19.05 -10.85
CA LYS A 150 15.06 -17.66 -11.06
C LYS A 150 13.99 -16.81 -11.74
N GLN A 151 13.05 -17.43 -12.46
CA GLN A 151 11.93 -16.69 -13.06
C GLN A 151 11.10 -15.99 -11.99
N GLU A 152 10.95 -16.59 -10.81
CA GLU A 152 10.24 -15.99 -9.67
C GLU A 152 10.90 -14.68 -9.20
N LEU A 153 12.24 -14.62 -9.19
CA LEU A 153 12.95 -13.37 -8.86
C LEU A 153 12.75 -12.29 -9.94
N GLU A 154 12.66 -12.69 -11.20
CA GLU A 154 12.37 -11.76 -12.29
C GLU A 154 10.95 -11.20 -12.18
N GLN A 155 9.97 -12.04 -11.82
CA GLN A 155 8.60 -11.60 -11.53
C GLN A 155 8.58 -10.63 -10.33
N ALA A 156 9.20 -11.00 -9.19
CA ALA A 156 9.29 -10.12 -8.03
C ALA A 156 9.91 -8.75 -8.37
N LYS A 157 10.93 -8.72 -9.25
CA LYS A 157 11.54 -7.48 -9.72
C LYS A 157 10.57 -6.64 -10.56
N GLY A 158 9.78 -7.27 -11.43
CA GLY A 158 8.73 -6.61 -12.21
C GLY A 158 7.75 -5.88 -11.30
N GLU A 159 7.15 -6.59 -10.35
CA GLU A 159 6.22 -6.03 -9.35
C GLU A 159 6.80 -4.82 -8.62
N LEU A 160 8.05 -4.91 -8.15
CA LEU A 160 8.67 -3.83 -7.40
C LEU A 160 9.11 -2.64 -8.28
N ILE A 161 9.28 -2.84 -9.59
CA ILE A 161 9.47 -1.73 -10.53
C ILE A 161 8.14 -1.03 -10.78
N GLU A 162 7.08 -1.79 -11.05
CA GLU A 162 5.74 -1.26 -11.29
C GLU A 162 5.23 -0.44 -10.10
N VAL A 163 5.41 -0.93 -8.87
CA VAL A 163 4.98 -0.16 -7.69
C VAL A 163 5.73 1.16 -7.50
N LEU A 164 7.00 1.25 -7.96
CA LEU A 164 7.73 2.51 -7.98
C LEU A 164 7.16 3.48 -9.03
N GLU A 165 6.57 2.97 -10.12
CA GLU A 165 5.84 3.78 -11.09
C GLU A 165 4.54 4.31 -10.50
N HIS A 166 3.74 3.48 -9.83
CA HIS A 166 2.53 3.91 -9.12
C HIS A 166 2.84 4.97 -8.05
N LEU A 167 3.87 4.74 -7.24
CA LEU A 167 4.33 5.73 -6.25
C LEU A 167 4.72 7.06 -6.91
N LYS A 168 5.39 7.01 -8.07
CA LYS A 168 5.73 8.21 -8.84
C LYS A 168 4.48 8.95 -9.31
N LYS A 169 3.42 8.25 -9.75
CA LYS A 169 2.13 8.87 -10.12
C LYS A 169 1.48 9.56 -8.92
N ILE A 170 1.49 8.93 -7.75
CA ILE A 170 0.97 9.51 -6.51
C ILE A 170 1.71 10.80 -6.16
N LYS A 171 3.05 10.75 -6.13
CA LYS A 171 3.90 11.91 -5.83
C LYS A 171 3.75 13.06 -6.82
N ALA A 172 3.35 12.79 -8.07
CA ALA A 172 3.13 13.81 -9.09
C ALA A 172 1.79 14.54 -8.95
N LYS A 173 0.86 14.02 -8.14
CA LYS A 173 -0.49 14.55 -7.93
C LYS A 173 -0.77 14.98 -6.49
N SER A 174 0.18 14.75 -5.58
CA SER A 174 0.15 15.21 -4.18
C SER A 174 0.81 16.58 -4.08
#